data_AF-A0A1S3SCI7-F1
#
_entry.id   AF-A0A1S3SCI7-F1
#
_cell.length_a   1.000
_cell.length_b   1.000
_cell.length_c   1.000
_cell.angle_alpha   90.00
_cell.angle_beta   90.00
_cell.angle_gamma   90.00
#
_symmetry.space_group_name_H-M   'P 1'
#
loop_
_entity.id
_entity.type
_entity.pdbx_description
1 polymer ?
#
loop_
_entity_poly.entity_id
_entity_poly.type
_entity_poly.pdbx_seq_one_letter_code
_entity_poly.pdbx_strand_id
1 'polypeptide(L)'
;MALTTCTRFTDEFNLYEELGKGAFSIVKRCMRISSGQEYAAKIINTKKLSARDHQKLEREARICRLLKHPNIVRLHDSISEEGFHYLVFDLVTGGELFEDIVAREYYSEADASQCIQQILESVNHCHQSGIVHRDMKPENLLLASKLKGAAVKLADFGLAIEVQGDQQAWFGFAGTPGYLSPEVLRKDPYGKPVDMWACGVILYILLVGYPPFWDEDQHRLYQQIKAGAYDFPSPEWDTVTPEAKDLINKMLTINPAKRVTATDALKHPWICQRSTVASMMHRQETVECLRKFNARRKLKGAILTTMLATRNFSAAKSLLNKKADGVKKNSVREGWHLFCDMRKLRKKNAVTDDLLTQNDSPHLPSNQISAIVATTGSLSPLQVLLRMHLSFSVPCLSLFLNLTSKSLSPSSSFGDFVSRSSQYLSLPSISSSLSFFLFYISSLSLSLFLSPLSLHPPPLLSPLGSVRQCPLTSVIE
;
A
#
# COMPACT_ATOMS: atom_id res chain seq x y z
N MET A 1 -22.53 -1.23 -42.07
CA MET A 1 -21.44 -2.07 -41.54
C MET A 1 -21.71 -2.28 -40.06
N ALA A 2 -22.07 -3.49 -39.65
CA ALA A 2 -22.13 -3.82 -38.23
C ALA A 2 -20.70 -3.75 -37.68
N LEU A 3 -20.47 -2.96 -36.64
CA LEU A 3 -19.22 -2.94 -35.90
C LEU A 3 -19.09 -4.30 -35.21
N THR A 4 -18.33 -5.22 -35.81
CA THR A 4 -17.98 -6.49 -35.17
C THR A 4 -17.15 -6.14 -33.95
N THR A 5 -17.74 -6.21 -32.76
CA THR A 5 -17.03 -6.06 -31.48
C THR A 5 -15.92 -7.10 -31.44
N CYS A 6 -14.66 -6.66 -31.37
CA CYS A 6 -13.52 -7.53 -31.17
C CYS A 6 -13.62 -8.14 -29.76
N THR A 7 -13.90 -9.44 -29.67
CA THR A 7 -14.05 -10.24 -28.44
C THR A 7 -12.86 -11.14 -28.16
N ARG A 8 -11.70 -10.81 -28.76
CA ARG A 8 -10.51 -11.66 -28.78
C ARG A 8 -10.09 -12.14 -27.39
N PHE A 9 -10.21 -11.30 -26.35
CA PHE A 9 -9.86 -11.70 -25.00
C PHE A 9 -10.78 -12.78 -24.45
N THR A 10 -12.11 -12.59 -24.56
CA THR A 10 -13.09 -13.57 -24.06
C THR A 10 -13.10 -14.87 -24.87
N ASP A 11 -12.67 -14.81 -26.13
CA ASP A 11 -12.53 -15.99 -26.98
C ASP A 11 -11.26 -16.82 -26.64
N GLU A 12 -10.24 -16.19 -26.05
CA GLU A 12 -8.97 -16.84 -25.69
C GLU A 12 -8.82 -17.15 -24.19
N PHE A 13 -9.52 -16.43 -23.30
CA PHE A 13 -9.32 -16.49 -21.86
C PHE A 13 -10.62 -16.50 -21.05
N ASN A 14 -10.65 -17.34 -20.00
CA ASN A 14 -11.67 -17.31 -18.96
C ASN A 14 -11.21 -16.44 -17.78
N LEU A 15 -12.07 -15.54 -17.28
CA LEU A 15 -11.80 -14.70 -16.10
C LEU A 15 -12.34 -15.35 -14.82
N TYR A 16 -11.61 -15.15 -13.72
CA TYR A 16 -11.99 -15.64 -12.39
C TYR A 16 -11.99 -14.51 -11.34
N GLU A 17 -11.52 -14.80 -10.13
CA GLU A 17 -11.52 -13.88 -8.99
C GLU A 17 -10.60 -12.67 -9.19
N GLU A 18 -10.91 -11.61 -8.45
CA GLU A 18 -10.09 -10.40 -8.37
C GLU A 18 -8.89 -10.64 -7.47
N LEU A 19 -7.69 -10.35 -7.99
CA LEU A 19 -6.41 -10.42 -7.28
C LEU A 19 -6.01 -9.06 -6.71
N GLY A 20 -6.45 -7.97 -7.33
CA GLY A 20 -6.13 -6.62 -6.88
C GLY A 20 -6.81 -5.53 -7.71
N LYS A 21 -6.76 -4.29 -7.20
CA LYS A 21 -7.42 -3.13 -7.82
C LYS A 21 -6.53 -1.90 -7.81
N GLY A 22 -6.38 -1.30 -8.98
CA GLY A 22 -5.72 -0.01 -9.17
C GLY A 22 -6.72 1.12 -9.38
N ALA A 23 -6.22 2.33 -9.64
CA ALA A 23 -7.05 3.52 -9.85
C ALA A 23 -8.00 3.39 -11.07
N PHE A 24 -7.51 2.82 -12.18
CA PHE A 24 -8.25 2.66 -13.44
C PHE A 24 -8.25 1.22 -13.96
N SER A 25 -7.77 0.29 -13.15
CA SER A 25 -7.56 -1.10 -13.54
C SER A 25 -8.00 -2.07 -12.44
N ILE A 26 -8.37 -3.27 -12.84
CA ILE A 26 -8.59 -4.41 -11.95
C ILE A 26 -7.70 -5.54 -12.44
N VAL A 27 -7.05 -6.25 -11.52
CA VAL A 27 -6.26 -7.45 -11.83
C VAL A 27 -7.08 -8.66 -11.45
N LYS A 28 -7.31 -9.57 -12.39
CA LYS A 28 -8.04 -10.83 -12.17
C LYS A 28 -7.19 -12.02 -12.56
N ARG A 29 -7.39 -13.15 -11.90
CA ARG A 29 -6.87 -14.43 -12.42
C ARG A 29 -7.60 -14.77 -13.72
N CYS A 30 -6.87 -15.25 -14.71
CA CYS A 30 -7.44 -15.74 -15.95
C CYS A 30 -6.76 -17.04 -16.40
N MET A 31 -7.46 -17.85 -17.18
CA MET A 31 -6.94 -19.11 -17.74
C MET A 31 -7.09 -19.10 -19.24
N ARG A 32 -6.01 -19.44 -19.97
CA ARG A 32 -6.05 -19.55 -21.42
C ARG A 32 -6.79 -20.81 -21.84
N ILE A 33 -7.83 -20.66 -22.64
CA ILE A 33 -8.75 -21.75 -23.00
C ILE A 33 -8.02 -22.89 -23.72
N SER A 34 -7.12 -22.57 -24.64
CA SER A 34 -6.42 -23.58 -25.47
C SER A 34 -5.41 -24.44 -24.73
N SER A 35 -4.89 -23.99 -23.58
CA SER A 35 -3.79 -24.65 -22.88
C SER A 35 -4.08 -24.98 -21.41
N GLY A 36 -5.12 -24.39 -20.82
CA GLY A 36 -5.38 -24.48 -19.38
C GLY A 36 -4.39 -23.70 -18.51
N GLN A 37 -3.43 -22.98 -19.09
CA GLN A 37 -2.43 -22.23 -18.36
C GLN A 37 -3.03 -20.98 -17.69
N GLU A 38 -2.67 -20.74 -16.43
CA GLU A 38 -3.13 -19.62 -15.63
C GLU A 38 -2.22 -18.39 -15.73
N TYR A 39 -2.84 -17.21 -15.63
CA TYR A 39 -2.24 -15.88 -15.77
C TYR A 39 -2.95 -14.84 -14.88
N ALA A 40 -2.37 -13.65 -14.78
CA ALA A 40 -3.01 -12.47 -14.20
C ALA A 40 -3.34 -11.45 -15.31
N ALA A 41 -4.63 -11.17 -15.51
CA ALA A 41 -5.09 -10.16 -16.46
C ALA A 41 -5.30 -8.82 -15.75
N LYS A 42 -4.49 -7.82 -16.08
CA LYS A 42 -4.73 -6.40 -15.72
C LYS A 42 -5.68 -5.80 -16.74
N ILE A 43 -6.93 -5.64 -16.33
CA ILE A 43 -8.06 -5.12 -17.12
C ILE A 43 -8.19 -3.62 -16.88
N ILE A 44 -8.00 -2.83 -17.92
CA ILE A 44 -7.95 -1.37 -17.84
C ILE A 44 -9.12 -0.79 -18.61
N ASN A 45 -9.92 0.07 -17.96
CA ASN A 45 -11.05 0.71 -18.63
C ASN A 45 -10.57 1.93 -19.42
N THR A 46 -10.38 1.76 -20.74
CA THR A 46 -9.84 2.81 -21.61
C THR A 46 -10.81 3.97 -21.80
N LYS A 47 -12.12 3.76 -21.64
CA LYS A 47 -13.14 4.83 -21.69
C LYS A 47 -13.00 5.85 -20.55
N LYS A 48 -12.31 5.50 -19.46
CA LYS A 48 -12.06 6.37 -18.31
C LYS A 48 -10.68 7.03 -18.32
N LEU A 49 -9.84 6.72 -19.30
CA LEU A 49 -8.48 7.25 -19.37
C LEU A 49 -8.46 8.61 -20.06
N SER A 50 -7.63 9.52 -19.55
CA SER A 50 -7.24 10.72 -20.29
C SER A 50 -6.31 10.34 -21.45
N ALA A 51 -6.15 11.23 -22.45
CA ALA A 51 -5.17 11.01 -23.54
C ALA A 51 -3.75 10.75 -23.01
N ARG A 52 -3.38 11.45 -21.93
CA ARG A 52 -2.09 11.26 -21.24
C ARG A 52 -1.95 9.88 -20.61
N ASP A 53 -3.02 9.36 -20.00
CA ASP A 53 -2.99 8.03 -19.38
C ASP A 53 -3.02 6.91 -20.43
N HIS A 54 -3.62 7.16 -21.59
CA HIS A 54 -3.53 6.26 -22.74
C HIS A 54 -2.08 6.11 -23.23
N GLN A 55 -1.34 7.21 -23.34
CA GLN A 55 0.09 7.19 -23.70
C GLN A 55 0.94 6.45 -22.66
N LYS A 56 0.63 6.59 -21.35
CA LYS A 56 1.32 5.83 -20.30
C LYS A 56 1.06 4.34 -20.43
N LEU A 57 -0.18 3.94 -20.73
CA LEU A 57 -0.54 2.54 -20.95
C LEU A 57 0.21 1.94 -22.14
N GLU A 58 0.24 2.63 -23.28
CA GLU A 58 0.99 2.18 -24.46
C GLU A 58 2.48 2.00 -24.17
N ARG A 59 3.06 2.92 -23.40
CA ARG A 59 4.45 2.82 -22.94
C ARG A 59 4.65 1.62 -22.01
N GLU A 60 3.78 1.43 -21.01
CA GLU A 60 3.85 0.28 -20.08
C GLU A 60 3.80 -1.04 -20.86
N ALA A 61 2.85 -1.19 -21.79
CA ALA A 61 2.71 -2.39 -22.61
C ALA A 61 3.95 -2.64 -23.49
N ARG A 62 4.52 -1.58 -24.10
CA ARG A 62 5.74 -1.67 -24.90
C ARG A 62 6.95 -2.10 -24.06
N ILE A 63 7.17 -1.45 -22.91
CA ILE A 63 8.27 -1.78 -22.00
C ILE A 63 8.16 -3.22 -21.51
N CYS A 64 6.99 -3.62 -21.00
CA CYS A 64 6.78 -4.97 -20.49
C CYS A 64 6.96 -6.06 -21.56
N ARG A 65 6.68 -5.76 -22.84
CA ARG A 65 6.92 -6.69 -23.96
C ARG A 65 8.41 -6.88 -24.27
N LEU A 66 9.24 -5.86 -24.03
CA LEU A 66 10.69 -5.92 -24.21
C LEU A 66 11.37 -6.74 -23.11
N LEU A 67 10.88 -6.63 -21.87
CA LEU A 67 11.51 -7.23 -20.70
C LEU A 67 11.16 -8.72 -20.55
N LYS A 68 12.16 -9.58 -20.80
CA LYS A 68 12.06 -11.04 -20.63
C LYS A 68 13.17 -11.52 -19.71
N HIS A 69 12.85 -11.68 -18.43
CA HIS A 69 13.81 -12.09 -17.41
C HIS A 69 13.10 -12.92 -16.33
N PRO A 70 13.73 -13.96 -15.74
CA PRO A 70 13.11 -14.80 -14.69
C PRO A 70 12.63 -13.98 -13.49
N ASN A 71 13.38 -12.95 -13.11
CA ASN A 71 13.07 -12.05 -11.99
C ASN A 71 12.23 -10.83 -12.37
N ILE A 72 11.55 -10.84 -13.52
CA ILE A 72 10.57 -9.81 -13.91
C ILE A 72 9.23 -10.51 -14.16
N VAL A 73 8.12 -9.89 -13.75
CA VAL A 73 6.77 -10.36 -14.10
C VAL A 73 6.56 -10.16 -15.60
N ARG A 74 6.52 -11.25 -16.35
CA ARG A 74 6.48 -11.21 -17.81
C ARG A 74 5.09 -10.84 -18.32
N LEU A 75 5.03 -9.98 -19.34
CA LEU A 75 3.84 -9.77 -20.17
C LEU A 75 3.80 -10.82 -21.29
N HIS A 76 2.73 -11.62 -21.32
CA HIS A 76 2.48 -12.64 -22.34
C HIS A 76 1.68 -12.08 -23.51
N ASP A 77 0.64 -11.31 -23.23
CA ASP A 77 -0.21 -10.72 -24.27
C ASP A 77 -0.73 -9.33 -23.88
N SER A 78 -1.06 -8.54 -24.90
CA SER A 78 -1.66 -7.21 -24.77
C SER A 78 -2.78 -7.08 -25.80
N ILE A 79 -4.02 -7.19 -25.33
CA ILE A 79 -5.22 -7.25 -26.15
C ILE A 79 -6.04 -5.98 -25.92
N SER A 80 -6.33 -5.24 -26.99
CA SER A 80 -7.19 -4.06 -26.95
C SER A 80 -8.56 -4.40 -27.51
N GLU A 81 -9.61 -4.06 -26.77
CA GLU A 81 -11.02 -4.22 -27.14
C GLU A 81 -11.78 -2.91 -26.96
N GLU A 82 -13.08 -2.90 -27.29
CA GLU A 82 -13.88 -1.67 -27.22
C GLU A 82 -14.10 -1.20 -25.77
N GLY A 83 -13.27 -0.26 -25.33
CA GLY A 83 -13.35 0.37 -24.01
C GLY A 83 -12.59 -0.36 -22.91
N PHE A 84 -11.89 -1.45 -23.24
CA PHE A 84 -11.02 -2.17 -22.33
C PHE A 84 -9.69 -2.54 -22.99
N HIS A 85 -8.64 -2.56 -22.18
CA HIS A 85 -7.32 -3.07 -22.56
C HIS A 85 -6.90 -4.11 -21.54
N TYR A 86 -6.48 -5.27 -22.03
CA TYR A 86 -6.07 -6.42 -21.23
C TYR A 86 -4.57 -6.62 -21.37
N LEU A 87 -3.85 -6.56 -20.26
CA LEU A 87 -2.44 -6.95 -20.18
C LEU A 87 -2.35 -8.27 -19.42
N VAL A 88 -1.91 -9.34 -20.08
CA VAL A 88 -1.87 -10.70 -19.54
C VAL A 88 -0.46 -10.99 -19.04
N PHE A 89 -0.29 -11.09 -17.73
CA PHE A 89 1.00 -11.28 -17.06
C PHE A 89 1.15 -12.68 -16.45
N ASP A 90 2.39 -13.04 -16.08
CA ASP A 90 2.64 -14.17 -15.16
C ASP A 90 1.70 -14.09 -13.94
N LEU A 91 1.06 -15.21 -13.59
CA LEU A 91 0.39 -15.32 -12.30
C LEU A 91 1.42 -15.54 -11.20
N VAL A 92 1.60 -14.56 -10.32
CA VAL A 92 2.46 -14.64 -9.14
C VAL A 92 1.62 -14.88 -7.89
N THR A 93 1.90 -15.95 -7.14
CA THR A 93 1.06 -16.42 -6.03
C THR A 93 1.74 -16.37 -4.66
N GLY A 94 3.03 -16.02 -4.63
CA GLY A 94 3.81 -15.93 -3.38
C GLY A 94 3.54 -14.68 -2.56
N GLY A 95 2.87 -13.67 -3.13
CA GLY A 95 2.62 -12.39 -2.46
C GLY A 95 3.87 -11.51 -2.45
N GLU A 96 3.91 -10.55 -1.52
CA GLU A 96 5.01 -9.59 -1.39
C GLU A 96 6.19 -10.21 -0.63
N LEU A 97 7.43 -10.00 -1.12
CA LEU A 97 8.66 -10.51 -0.52
C LEU A 97 8.77 -10.18 0.98
N PHE A 98 8.43 -8.94 1.35
CA PHE A 98 8.55 -8.47 2.72
C PHE A 98 7.57 -9.15 3.69
N GLU A 99 6.43 -9.64 3.20
CA GLU A 99 5.47 -10.39 4.01
C GLU A 99 5.96 -11.82 4.24
N ASP A 100 6.56 -12.44 3.21
CA ASP A 100 7.16 -13.77 3.33
C ASP A 100 8.32 -13.78 4.33
N ILE A 101 9.20 -12.77 4.31
CA ILE A 101 10.31 -12.67 5.28
C ILE A 101 9.79 -12.66 6.73
N VAL A 102 8.70 -11.94 7.00
CA VAL A 102 8.10 -11.88 8.35
C VAL A 102 7.52 -13.21 8.82
N ALA A 103 7.17 -14.09 7.88
CA ALA A 103 6.63 -15.43 8.16
C ALA A 103 7.73 -16.50 8.30
N ARG A 104 9.00 -16.20 8.03
CA ARG A 104 10.10 -17.15 8.16
C ARG A 104 10.52 -17.31 9.63
N GLU A 105 10.79 -18.55 10.00
CA GLU A 105 11.39 -18.87 11.31
C GLU A 105 12.85 -18.41 11.39
N TYR A 106 13.57 -18.47 10.26
CA TYR A 106 14.97 -18.11 10.15
C TYR A 106 15.19 -17.09 9.02
N TYR A 107 15.93 -16.03 9.30
CA TYR A 107 16.29 -14.98 8.35
C TYR A 107 17.65 -14.38 8.68
N SER A 108 18.53 -14.33 7.68
CA SER A 108 19.94 -13.94 7.81
C SER A 108 20.38 -12.92 6.75
N GLU A 109 21.61 -12.41 6.86
CA GLU A 109 22.19 -11.58 5.80
C GLU A 109 22.35 -12.36 4.49
N ALA A 110 22.65 -13.66 4.56
CA ALA A 110 22.73 -14.50 3.38
C ALA A 110 21.39 -14.55 2.63
N ASP A 111 20.27 -14.64 3.35
CA ASP A 111 18.93 -14.58 2.74
C ASP A 111 18.65 -13.20 2.12
N ALA A 112 19.01 -12.11 2.81
CA ALA A 112 18.90 -10.75 2.29
C ALA A 112 19.75 -10.55 1.01
N SER A 113 20.98 -11.07 1.02
CA SER A 113 21.90 -11.08 -0.12
C SER A 113 21.32 -11.85 -1.31
N GLN A 114 20.66 -12.98 -1.08
CA GLN A 114 19.97 -13.73 -2.14
C GLN A 114 18.78 -12.96 -2.73
N CYS A 115 18.02 -12.27 -1.88
CA CYS A 115 16.89 -11.46 -2.33
C CYS A 115 17.37 -10.28 -3.17
N ILE A 116 18.35 -9.50 -2.67
CA ILE A 116 18.84 -8.32 -3.38
C ILE A 116 19.60 -8.69 -4.66
N GLN A 117 20.27 -9.85 -4.71
CA GLN A 117 20.88 -10.34 -5.97
C GLN A 117 19.82 -10.46 -7.08
N GLN A 118 18.70 -11.14 -6.82
CA GLN A 118 17.63 -11.31 -7.81
C GLN A 118 16.99 -9.97 -8.21
N ILE A 119 16.87 -9.04 -7.26
CA ILE A 119 16.41 -7.68 -7.54
C ILE A 119 17.41 -6.97 -8.47
N LEU A 120 18.71 -7.02 -8.16
CA LEU A 120 19.75 -6.42 -8.98
C LEU A 120 19.85 -7.06 -10.37
N GLU A 121 19.64 -8.37 -10.51
CA GLU A 121 19.56 -9.04 -11.82
C GLU A 121 18.40 -8.49 -12.65
N SER A 122 17.22 -8.31 -12.04
CA SER A 122 16.07 -7.69 -12.73
C SER A 122 16.34 -6.23 -13.14
N VAL A 123 16.95 -5.43 -12.25
CA VAL A 123 17.29 -4.03 -12.51
C VAL A 123 18.37 -3.93 -13.58
N ASN A 124 19.37 -4.79 -13.54
CA ASN A 124 20.43 -4.87 -14.55
C ASN A 124 19.85 -5.19 -15.94
N HIS A 125 18.92 -6.15 -16.03
CA HIS A 125 18.22 -6.47 -17.27
C HIS A 125 17.42 -5.27 -17.81
N CYS A 126 16.72 -4.54 -16.94
CA CYS A 126 16.05 -3.30 -17.30
C CYS A 126 17.03 -2.28 -17.86
N HIS A 127 18.14 -2.03 -17.16
CA HIS A 127 19.15 -1.03 -17.52
C HIS A 127 19.84 -1.36 -18.84
N GLN A 128 20.15 -2.64 -19.09
CA GLN A 128 20.69 -3.13 -20.37
C GLN A 128 19.69 -2.97 -21.52
N SER A 129 18.39 -3.07 -21.23
CA SER A 129 17.30 -2.85 -22.18
C SER A 129 16.95 -1.36 -22.36
N GLY A 130 17.72 -0.44 -21.76
CA GLY A 130 17.45 0.99 -21.80
C GLY A 130 16.19 1.39 -21.02
N ILE A 131 15.80 0.63 -20.00
CA ILE A 131 14.61 0.89 -19.16
C ILE A 131 15.04 1.33 -17.77
N VAL A 132 14.39 2.38 -17.25
CA VAL A 132 14.51 2.81 -15.85
C VAL A 132 13.15 2.62 -15.18
N HIS A 133 13.11 1.91 -14.05
CA HIS A 133 11.87 1.53 -13.38
C HIS A 133 11.21 2.72 -12.66
N ARG A 134 11.99 3.51 -11.92
CA ARG A 134 11.62 4.73 -11.16
C ARG A 134 10.68 4.55 -9.97
N ASP A 135 10.13 3.36 -9.74
CA ASP A 135 9.28 3.08 -8.57
C ASP A 135 9.63 1.74 -7.89
N MET A 136 10.93 1.52 -7.67
CA MET A 136 11.40 0.37 -6.91
C MET A 136 11.00 0.52 -5.44
N LYS A 137 10.23 -0.43 -4.92
CA LYS A 137 9.70 -0.45 -3.55
C LYS A 137 9.21 -1.85 -3.16
N PRO A 138 9.03 -2.15 -1.86
CA PRO A 138 8.56 -3.45 -1.37
C PRO A 138 7.29 -3.99 -2.06
N GLU A 139 6.33 -3.11 -2.37
CA GLU A 139 5.05 -3.46 -3.02
C GLU A 139 5.24 -4.07 -4.41
N ASN A 140 6.34 -3.72 -5.08
CA ASN A 140 6.65 -4.14 -6.45
C ASN A 140 7.60 -5.36 -6.49
N LEU A 141 7.92 -5.94 -5.33
CA LEU A 141 8.79 -7.10 -5.18
C LEU A 141 7.97 -8.31 -4.75
N LEU A 142 7.59 -9.14 -5.72
CA LEU A 142 6.68 -10.26 -5.52
C LEU A 142 7.44 -11.58 -5.55
N LEU A 143 6.87 -12.62 -4.92
CA LEU A 143 7.38 -13.98 -5.02
C LEU A 143 6.57 -14.77 -6.04
N ALA A 144 7.27 -15.52 -6.89
CA ALA A 144 6.65 -16.32 -7.94
C ALA A 144 5.61 -17.32 -7.39
N SER A 145 5.89 -17.93 -6.24
CA SER A 145 5.00 -18.85 -5.54
C SER A 145 5.28 -18.85 -4.03
N LYS A 146 4.47 -19.59 -3.26
CA LYS A 146 4.67 -19.81 -1.82
C LYS A 146 5.71 -20.90 -1.50
N LEU A 147 6.33 -21.50 -2.52
CA LEU A 147 7.33 -22.53 -2.31
C LEU A 147 8.59 -21.92 -1.70
N LYS A 148 9.25 -22.66 -0.80
CA LYS A 148 10.53 -22.25 -0.22
C LYS A 148 11.54 -22.05 -1.35
N GLY A 149 12.20 -20.88 -1.37
CA GLY A 149 13.14 -20.52 -2.42
C GLY A 149 12.51 -20.04 -3.73
N ALA A 150 11.22 -19.67 -3.72
CA ALA A 150 10.58 -19.05 -4.87
C ALA A 150 11.34 -17.80 -5.34
N ALA A 151 11.42 -17.61 -6.65
CA ALA A 151 12.10 -16.48 -7.25
C ALA A 151 11.41 -15.15 -6.91
N VAL A 152 12.22 -14.12 -6.64
CA VAL A 152 11.76 -12.74 -6.53
C VAL A 152 11.51 -12.21 -7.95
N LYS A 153 10.35 -11.59 -8.15
CA LYS A 153 9.90 -11.00 -9.41
C LYS A 153 9.55 -9.53 -9.22
N LEU A 154 10.23 -8.68 -9.99
CA LEU A 154 9.90 -7.26 -10.10
C LEU A 154 8.61 -7.08 -10.91
N ALA A 155 7.67 -6.32 -10.36
CA ALA A 155 6.37 -6.01 -10.94
C ALA A 155 6.14 -4.49 -11.09
N ASP A 156 5.07 -4.15 -11.82
CA ASP A 156 4.55 -2.78 -12.01
C ASP A 156 5.50 -1.76 -12.67
N PHE A 157 5.52 -1.76 -14.00
CA PHE A 157 6.27 -0.81 -14.83
C PHE A 157 5.46 0.43 -15.22
N GLY A 158 4.37 0.76 -14.52
CA GLY A 158 3.50 1.90 -14.87
C GLY A 158 4.20 3.27 -14.86
N LEU A 159 5.29 3.39 -14.08
CA LEU A 159 6.15 4.59 -14.03
C LEU A 159 7.45 4.46 -14.82
N ALA A 160 7.71 3.31 -15.44
CA ALA A 160 8.96 3.09 -16.17
C ALA A 160 9.09 3.98 -17.41
N ILE A 161 10.33 4.21 -17.82
CA ILE A 161 10.70 5.01 -18.99
C ILE A 161 11.77 4.31 -19.83
N GLU A 162 11.81 4.63 -21.10
CA GLU A 162 12.90 4.29 -22.01
C GLU A 162 13.92 5.43 -22.02
N VAL A 163 15.20 5.09 -21.95
CA VAL A 163 16.34 5.99 -22.03
C VAL A 163 17.29 5.51 -23.13
N GLN A 164 17.88 6.45 -23.88
CA GLN A 164 18.84 6.11 -24.93
C GLN A 164 20.26 6.04 -24.35
N GLY A 165 20.85 4.85 -24.34
CA GLY A 165 22.18 4.64 -23.77
C GLY A 165 22.24 5.09 -22.31
N ASP A 166 23.19 5.98 -22.00
CA ASP A 166 23.36 6.58 -20.67
C ASP A 166 22.93 8.05 -20.62
N GLN A 167 22.16 8.51 -21.62
CA GLN A 167 21.62 9.86 -21.63
C GLN A 167 20.71 10.09 -20.41
N GLN A 168 20.91 11.23 -19.76
CA GLN A 168 20.09 11.69 -18.65
C GLN A 168 19.22 12.85 -19.13
N ALA A 169 17.97 12.85 -18.68
CA ALA A 169 17.03 13.93 -18.97
C ALA A 169 16.08 14.14 -17.78
N TRP A 170 15.33 15.23 -17.81
CA TRP A 170 14.26 15.45 -16.84
C TRP A 170 12.99 14.71 -17.26
N PHE A 171 12.75 13.53 -16.68
CA PHE A 171 11.56 12.73 -16.99
C PHE A 171 10.36 13.01 -16.06
N GLY A 172 10.42 14.13 -15.33
CA GLY A 172 9.41 14.55 -14.37
C GLY A 172 9.58 13.95 -12.97
N PHE A 173 8.84 14.49 -12.02
CA PHE A 173 8.79 14.02 -10.65
C PHE A 173 7.83 12.83 -10.52
N ALA A 174 8.37 11.63 -10.29
CA ALA A 174 7.62 10.39 -10.13
C ALA A 174 8.37 9.42 -9.22
N GLY A 175 7.63 8.59 -8.49
CA GLY A 175 8.15 7.59 -7.55
C GLY A 175 7.58 7.76 -6.14
N THR A 176 7.87 6.79 -5.28
CA THR A 176 7.37 6.76 -3.90
C THR A 176 8.32 7.54 -2.96
N PRO A 177 7.84 8.50 -2.14
CA PRO A 177 8.69 9.47 -1.42
C PRO A 177 9.93 8.94 -0.69
N GLY A 178 9.81 7.83 0.05
CA GLY A 178 10.93 7.25 0.83
C GLY A 178 12.01 6.55 -0.02
N TYR A 179 11.77 6.36 -1.31
CA TYR A 179 12.67 5.68 -2.26
C TYR A 179 13.16 6.63 -3.37
N LEU A 180 12.72 7.89 -3.37
CA LEU A 180 13.17 8.90 -4.34
C LEU A 180 14.66 9.19 -4.14
N SER A 181 15.38 9.33 -5.25
CA SER A 181 16.80 9.69 -5.22
C SER A 181 17.02 11.20 -5.10
N PRO A 182 18.21 11.65 -4.62
CA PRO A 182 18.52 13.07 -4.44
C PRO A 182 18.35 13.90 -5.71
N GLU A 183 18.80 13.39 -6.85
CA GLU A 183 18.71 14.07 -8.15
C GLU A 183 17.26 14.31 -8.61
N VAL A 184 16.33 13.38 -8.34
CA VAL A 184 14.90 13.59 -8.64
C VAL A 184 14.31 14.70 -7.76
N LEU A 185 14.70 14.75 -6.48
CA LEU A 185 14.25 15.79 -5.55
C LEU A 185 14.85 17.18 -5.86
N ARG A 186 16.07 17.23 -6.38
CA ARG A 186 16.73 18.46 -6.85
C ARG A 186 16.23 18.94 -8.21
N LYS A 187 15.46 18.09 -8.90
CA LYS A 187 15.00 18.31 -10.29
C LYS A 187 16.14 18.32 -11.31
N ASP A 188 17.21 17.59 -11.00
CA ASP A 188 18.32 17.40 -11.92
C ASP A 188 17.92 16.38 -13.02
N PRO A 189 18.54 16.43 -14.21
CA PRO A 189 18.47 15.32 -15.16
C PRO A 189 18.88 14.01 -14.49
N TYR A 190 18.16 12.92 -14.78
CA TYR A 190 18.44 11.63 -14.16
C TYR A 190 18.28 10.49 -15.17
N GLY A 191 18.65 9.28 -14.77
CA GLY A 191 18.57 8.07 -15.58
C GLY A 191 18.63 6.81 -14.72
N LYS A 192 19.27 5.75 -15.21
CA LYS A 192 19.43 4.45 -14.54
C LYS A 192 19.83 4.49 -13.05
N PRO A 193 20.70 5.41 -12.57
CA PRO A 193 21.13 5.42 -11.16
C PRO A 193 20.02 5.61 -10.13
N VAL A 194 18.84 6.12 -10.50
CA VAL A 194 17.71 6.29 -9.56
C VAL A 194 17.22 4.95 -9.00
N ASP A 195 17.26 3.89 -9.81
CA ASP A 195 16.84 2.55 -9.37
C ASP A 195 17.86 1.97 -8.37
N MET A 196 19.15 2.28 -8.56
CA MET A 196 20.22 1.85 -7.65
C MET A 196 20.13 2.50 -6.27
N TRP A 197 19.70 3.76 -6.22
CA TRP A 197 19.40 4.42 -4.93
C TRP A 197 18.27 3.69 -4.20
N ALA A 198 17.18 3.41 -4.90
CA ALA A 198 16.05 2.69 -4.32
C ALA A 198 16.41 1.27 -3.90
N CYS A 199 17.28 0.57 -4.63
CA CYS A 199 17.86 -0.71 -4.19
C CYS A 199 18.65 -0.58 -2.88
N GLY A 200 19.40 0.51 -2.68
CA GLY A 200 20.07 0.79 -1.41
C GLY A 200 19.10 0.96 -0.24
N VAL A 201 18.00 1.69 -0.46
CA VAL A 201 16.92 1.85 0.52
C VAL A 201 16.27 0.49 0.84
N ILE A 202 15.98 -0.32 -0.18
CA ILE A 202 15.42 -1.66 -0.02
C ILE A 202 16.37 -2.57 0.76
N LEU A 203 17.67 -2.59 0.41
CA LEU A 203 18.68 -3.39 1.09
C LEU A 203 18.81 -3.01 2.56
N TYR A 204 18.81 -1.71 2.88
CA TYR A 204 18.79 -1.24 4.25
C TYR A 204 17.61 -1.82 5.04
N ILE A 205 16.39 -1.75 4.48
CA ILE A 205 15.20 -2.30 5.14
C ILE A 205 15.28 -3.84 5.26
N LEU A 206 15.83 -4.54 4.27
CA LEU A 206 16.03 -5.99 4.37
C LEU A 206 16.93 -6.38 5.55
N LEU A 207 17.91 -5.56 5.92
CA LEU A 207 18.86 -5.90 6.99
C LEU A 207 18.39 -5.59 8.40
N VAL A 208 17.54 -4.56 8.59
CA VAL A 208 17.12 -4.09 9.93
C VAL A 208 15.63 -3.82 10.08
N GLY A 209 14.86 -3.86 9.01
CA GLY A 209 13.40 -3.78 9.05
C GLY A 209 12.79 -2.38 9.19
N TYR A 210 13.61 -1.33 9.12
CA TYR A 210 13.16 0.06 9.07
C TYR A 210 13.91 0.84 7.97
N PRO A 211 13.32 1.92 7.40
CA PRO A 211 13.94 2.65 6.30
C PRO A 211 15.07 3.59 6.78
N PRO A 212 16.08 3.85 5.93
CA PRO A 212 17.19 4.77 6.24
C PRO A 212 16.76 6.23 6.31
N PHE A 213 15.70 6.59 5.58
CA PHE A 213 15.13 7.94 5.58
C PHE A 213 13.68 7.88 6.04
N TRP A 214 13.36 8.61 7.10
CA TRP A 214 12.01 8.68 7.62
C TRP A 214 11.76 10.00 8.34
N ASP A 215 10.68 10.67 7.96
CA ASP A 215 10.08 11.76 8.72
C ASP A 215 8.57 11.77 8.46
N GLU A 216 7.80 12.28 9.42
CA GLU A 216 6.37 12.51 9.21
C GLU A 216 6.13 13.71 8.30
N ASP A 217 7.03 14.69 8.36
CA ASP A 217 7.06 15.84 7.48
C ASP A 217 7.79 15.48 6.17
N GLN A 218 7.06 15.54 5.07
CA GLN A 218 7.58 15.22 3.75
C GLN A 218 8.73 16.15 3.31
N HIS A 219 8.73 17.41 3.72
CA HIS A 219 9.82 18.34 3.44
C HIS A 219 11.09 17.94 4.18
N ARG A 220 11.00 17.59 5.47
CA ARG A 220 12.14 17.10 6.24
C ARG A 220 12.70 15.79 5.69
N LEU A 221 11.84 14.85 5.32
CA LEU A 221 12.24 13.62 4.63
C LEU A 221 13.05 13.93 3.36
N TYR A 222 12.59 14.88 2.55
CA TYR A 222 13.31 15.27 1.33
C TYR A 222 14.66 15.94 1.62
N GLN A 223 14.79 16.67 2.73
CA GLN A 223 16.09 17.22 3.13
C GLN A 223 17.05 16.11 3.57
N GLN A 224 16.59 15.11 4.34
CA GLN A 224 17.41 13.95 4.72
C GLN A 224 17.94 13.22 3.48
N ILE A 225 17.06 12.91 2.53
CA ILE A 225 17.43 12.24 1.27
C ILE A 225 18.45 13.08 0.48
N LYS A 226 18.18 14.38 0.27
CA LYS A 226 19.10 15.27 -0.46
C LYS A 226 20.45 15.42 0.21
N ALA A 227 20.52 15.32 1.54
CA ALA A 227 21.76 15.35 2.30
C ALA A 227 22.46 13.99 2.38
N GLY A 228 21.81 12.90 1.95
CA GLY A 228 22.29 11.53 2.21
C GLY A 228 22.42 11.24 3.70
N ALA A 229 21.57 11.84 4.52
CA ALA A 229 21.63 11.74 5.98
C ALA A 229 20.93 10.44 6.45
N TYR A 230 21.67 9.35 6.43
CA TYR A 230 21.34 8.08 7.07
C TYR A 230 22.55 7.61 7.88
N ASP A 231 22.32 6.72 8.85
CA ASP A 231 23.35 6.16 9.71
C ASP A 231 23.14 4.64 9.89
N PHE A 232 23.99 4.03 10.71
CA PHE A 232 23.91 2.61 11.07
C PHE A 232 23.88 2.49 12.61
N PRO A 233 22.73 2.78 13.24
CA PRO A 233 22.65 2.92 14.70
C PRO A 233 22.78 1.57 15.43
N SER A 234 23.39 1.61 16.61
CA SER A 234 23.44 0.48 17.54
C SER A 234 22.09 0.32 18.27
N PRO A 235 21.72 -0.91 18.68
CA PRO A 235 22.51 -2.14 18.58
C PRO A 235 22.30 -2.94 17.28
N GLU A 236 21.26 -2.66 16.50
CA GLU A 236 20.83 -3.55 15.41
C GLU A 236 21.88 -3.70 14.31
N TRP A 237 22.66 -2.64 14.06
CA TRP A 237 23.72 -2.62 13.05
C TRP A 237 25.07 -3.12 13.54
N ASP A 238 25.27 -3.35 14.85
CA ASP A 238 26.57 -3.78 15.39
C ASP A 238 26.96 -5.17 14.87
N THR A 239 25.94 -6.01 14.64
CA THR A 239 26.09 -7.37 14.13
C THR A 239 26.03 -7.47 12.60
N VAL A 240 25.80 -6.35 11.91
CA VAL A 240 25.75 -6.33 10.44
C VAL A 240 27.15 -6.22 9.87
N THR A 241 27.48 -7.08 8.90
CA THR A 241 28.81 -7.14 8.28
C THR A 241 29.22 -5.80 7.67
N PRO A 242 30.53 -5.44 7.74
CA PRO A 242 31.02 -4.22 7.11
C PRO A 242 30.80 -4.23 5.59
N GLU A 243 30.81 -5.38 4.93
CA GLU A 243 30.58 -5.51 3.50
C GLU A 243 29.13 -5.23 3.11
N ALA A 244 28.15 -5.55 3.96
CA ALA A 244 26.76 -5.14 3.74
C ALA A 244 26.61 -3.61 3.81
N LYS A 245 27.23 -2.99 4.83
CA LYS A 245 27.24 -1.53 5.01
C LYS A 245 27.95 -0.83 3.84
N ASP A 246 29.06 -1.37 3.37
CA ASP A 246 29.80 -0.87 2.21
C ASP A 246 28.95 -0.90 0.92
N LEU A 247 28.23 -2.00 0.69
CA LEU A 247 27.31 -2.09 -0.46
C LEU A 247 26.19 -1.04 -0.37
N ILE A 248 25.59 -0.84 0.81
CA ILE A 248 24.60 0.21 1.05
C ILE A 248 25.20 1.58 0.76
N ASN A 249 26.39 1.89 1.26
CA ASN A 249 27.06 3.17 1.02
C ASN A 249 27.30 3.44 -0.47
N LYS A 250 27.72 2.41 -1.22
CA LYS A 250 27.90 2.48 -2.67
C LYS A 250 26.59 2.72 -3.43
N MET A 251 25.46 2.20 -2.94
CA MET A 251 24.12 2.43 -3.51
C MET A 251 23.53 3.79 -3.10
N LEU A 252 23.68 4.19 -1.84
CA LEU A 252 23.18 5.46 -1.28
C LEU A 252 24.19 6.61 -1.45
N THR A 253 25.05 6.51 -2.46
CA THR A 253 25.94 7.61 -2.86
C THR A 253 25.13 8.73 -3.52
N ILE A 254 25.24 9.95 -2.97
CA ILE A 254 24.45 11.11 -3.39
C ILE A 254 24.71 11.48 -4.86
N ASN A 255 25.97 11.44 -5.29
CA ASN A 255 26.32 11.77 -6.67
C ASN A 255 26.01 10.56 -7.58
N PRO A 256 25.03 10.65 -8.50
CA PRO A 256 24.63 9.52 -9.33
C PRO A 256 25.76 9.01 -10.25
N ALA A 257 26.74 9.85 -10.61
CA ALA A 257 27.88 9.43 -11.42
C ALA A 257 28.91 8.59 -10.64
N LYS A 258 28.89 8.66 -9.30
CA LYS A 258 29.74 7.85 -8.40
C LYS A 258 29.00 6.65 -7.80
N ARG A 259 27.68 6.59 -7.99
CA ARG A 259 26.82 5.53 -7.45
C ARG A 259 27.09 4.24 -8.20
N VAL A 260 27.15 3.13 -7.47
CA VAL A 260 27.41 1.81 -8.06
C VAL A 260 26.34 1.43 -9.07
N THR A 261 26.76 0.82 -10.19
CA THR A 261 25.84 0.29 -11.20
C THR A 261 25.27 -1.07 -10.77
N ALA A 262 24.18 -1.52 -11.38
CA ALA A 262 23.64 -2.86 -11.10
C ALA A 262 24.65 -3.96 -11.44
N THR A 263 25.36 -3.80 -12.57
CA THR A 263 26.42 -4.73 -13.00
C THR A 263 27.56 -4.83 -11.97
N ASP A 264 27.99 -3.71 -11.39
CA ASP A 264 29.09 -3.71 -10.42
C ASP A 264 28.62 -4.15 -9.03
N ALA A 265 27.38 -3.83 -8.64
CA ALA A 265 26.79 -4.30 -7.40
C ALA A 265 26.67 -5.83 -7.37
N LEU A 266 26.35 -6.47 -8.50
CA LEU A 266 26.31 -7.94 -8.61
C LEU A 266 27.69 -8.61 -8.41
N LYS A 267 28.77 -7.87 -8.64
CA LYS A 267 30.15 -8.34 -8.42
C LYS A 267 30.64 -8.06 -6.99
N HIS A 268 29.86 -7.37 -6.17
CA HIS A 268 30.24 -7.05 -4.80
C HIS A 268 30.46 -8.32 -3.97
N PRO A 269 31.50 -8.42 -3.12
CA PRO A 269 31.78 -9.64 -2.35
C PRO A 269 30.60 -10.13 -1.51
N TRP A 270 29.86 -9.21 -0.88
CA TRP A 270 28.65 -9.55 -0.11
C TRP A 270 27.53 -10.22 -0.94
N ILE A 271 27.56 -10.07 -2.28
CA ILE A 271 26.65 -10.72 -3.23
C ILE A 271 27.28 -11.98 -3.82
N CYS A 272 28.43 -11.85 -4.50
CA CYS A 272 29.02 -12.93 -5.29
C CYS A 272 29.78 -13.97 -4.45
N GLN A 273 30.19 -13.63 -3.24
CA GLN A 273 30.89 -14.50 -2.28
C GLN A 273 30.05 -14.66 -0.99
N ARG A 274 28.72 -14.69 -1.14
CA ARG A 274 27.75 -14.76 -0.02
C ARG A 274 28.09 -15.82 1.02
N SER A 275 28.52 -17.01 0.61
CA SER A 275 28.80 -18.14 1.50
C SER A 275 29.93 -17.87 2.50
N THR A 276 30.83 -16.93 2.21
CA THR A 276 31.96 -16.58 3.08
C THR A 276 31.85 -15.18 3.68
N VAL A 277 31.12 -14.28 3.02
CA VAL A 277 31.06 -12.85 3.39
C VAL A 277 29.76 -12.48 4.13
N ALA A 278 28.61 -13.02 3.72
CA ALA A 278 27.35 -12.67 4.34
C ALA A 278 27.12 -13.48 5.62
N SER A 279 26.68 -12.81 6.69
CA SER A 279 26.42 -13.48 7.97
C SER A 279 25.28 -14.50 7.89
N MET A 280 25.53 -15.69 8.44
CA MET A 280 24.53 -16.75 8.67
C MET A 280 23.93 -16.65 10.09
N MET A 281 24.01 -15.49 10.74
CA MET A 281 23.36 -15.30 12.03
C MET A 281 21.87 -15.03 11.83
N HIS A 282 21.01 -15.69 12.61
CA HIS A 282 19.58 -15.38 12.62
C HIS A 282 19.34 -13.97 13.17
N ARG A 283 18.51 -13.17 12.48
CA ARG A 283 18.24 -11.77 12.82
C ARG A 283 16.78 -11.60 13.27
N GLN A 284 16.46 -12.05 14.49
CA GLN A 284 15.10 -11.99 15.02
C GLN A 284 14.55 -10.56 15.14
N GLU A 285 15.36 -9.61 15.60
CA GLU A 285 14.96 -8.19 15.72
C GLU A 285 14.55 -7.58 14.37
N THR A 286 15.25 -7.96 13.30
CA THR A 286 14.92 -7.55 11.93
C THR A 286 13.53 -8.03 11.52
N VAL A 287 13.18 -9.28 11.81
CA VAL A 287 11.86 -9.85 11.52
C VAL A 287 10.75 -9.09 12.25
N GLU A 288 10.98 -8.72 13.52
CA GLU A 288 10.02 -7.95 14.31
C GLU A 288 9.83 -6.51 13.80
N CYS A 289 10.92 -5.84 13.45
CA CYS A 289 10.89 -4.51 12.84
C CYS A 289 10.18 -4.53 11.47
N LEU A 290 10.47 -5.54 10.64
CA LEU A 290 9.78 -5.75 9.37
C LEU A 290 8.26 -5.95 9.55
N ARG A 291 7.83 -6.65 10.60
CA ARG A 291 6.41 -6.81 10.92
C ARG A 291 5.74 -5.46 11.19
N LYS A 292 6.39 -4.59 11.98
CA LYS A 292 5.91 -3.22 12.25
C LYS A 292 5.88 -2.38 10.97
N PHE A 293 6.92 -2.49 10.14
CA PHE A 293 7.03 -1.79 8.86
C PHE A 293 5.89 -2.17 7.90
N ASN A 294 5.62 -3.47 7.73
CA ASN A 294 4.53 -3.99 6.90
C ASN A 294 3.17 -3.53 7.40
N ALA A 295 2.92 -3.60 8.72
CA ALA A 295 1.68 -3.12 9.31
C ALA A 295 1.46 -1.61 9.04
N ARG A 296 2.51 -0.79 9.22
CA ARG A 296 2.45 0.66 8.96
C ARG A 296 2.16 0.96 7.49
N ARG A 297 2.81 0.25 6.57
CA ARG A 297 2.63 0.41 5.13
C ARG A 297 1.21 0.05 4.68
N LYS A 298 0.69 -1.10 5.13
CA LYS A 298 -0.69 -1.54 4.85
C LYS A 298 -1.73 -0.56 5.41
N LEU A 299 -1.52 -0.05 6.63
CA LEU A 299 -2.41 0.95 7.22
C LEU A 299 -2.44 2.25 6.39
N LYS A 300 -1.28 2.76 5.98
CA LYS A 300 -1.20 3.95 5.10
C LYS A 300 -1.96 3.73 3.78
N GLY A 301 -1.81 2.55 3.17
CA GLY A 301 -2.54 2.19 1.95
C GLY A 301 -4.06 2.11 2.15
N ALA A 302 -4.52 1.54 3.26
CA ALA A 302 -5.94 1.44 3.59
C ALA A 302 -6.59 2.82 3.87
N ILE A 303 -5.88 3.70 4.59
CA ILE A 303 -6.33 5.08 4.84
C ILE A 303 -6.47 5.83 3.52
N LEU A 304 -5.46 5.77 2.65
CA LEU A 304 -5.50 6.44 1.35
C LEU A 304 -6.67 5.94 0.50
N THR A 305 -6.91 4.62 0.48
CA THR A 305 -8.05 4.01 -0.23
C THR A 305 -9.38 4.52 0.32
N THR A 306 -9.49 4.65 1.64
CA THR A 306 -10.70 5.16 2.32
C THR A 306 -10.94 6.64 2.03
N MET A 307 -9.88 7.46 2.02
CA MET A 307 -9.93 8.88 1.64
C MET A 307 -10.36 9.06 0.17
N LEU A 308 -9.88 8.22 -0.74
CA LEU A 308 -10.30 8.24 -2.14
C LEU A 308 -11.76 7.82 -2.30
N ALA A 309 -12.19 6.77 -1.59
CA ALA A 309 -13.58 6.32 -1.61
C ALA A 309 -14.54 7.37 -1.05
N THR A 310 -14.18 8.03 0.06
CA THR A 310 -14.99 9.11 0.66
C THR A 310 -15.01 10.38 -0.18
N ARG A 311 -13.91 10.75 -0.87
CA ARG A 311 -13.94 11.86 -1.84
C ARG A 311 -14.87 11.56 -3.02
N ASN A 312 -14.85 10.34 -3.54
CA ASN A 312 -15.77 9.90 -4.59
C ASN A 312 -17.22 9.93 -4.11
N PHE A 313 -17.49 9.51 -2.87
CA PHE A 313 -18.82 9.54 -2.29
C PHE A 313 -19.30 10.97 -2.01
N SER A 314 -18.44 11.84 -1.51
CA SER A 314 -18.73 13.27 -1.29
C SER A 314 -18.97 14.01 -2.59
N ALA A 315 -18.21 13.70 -3.65
CA ALA A 315 -18.45 14.22 -5.01
C ALA A 315 -19.78 13.72 -5.58
N ALA A 316 -20.10 12.42 -5.42
CA ALA A 316 -21.39 11.86 -5.82
C ALA A 316 -22.56 12.48 -5.04
N LYS A 317 -22.40 12.72 -3.74
CA LYS A 317 -23.40 13.37 -2.88
C LYS A 317 -23.57 14.86 -3.24
N SER A 318 -22.49 15.57 -3.59
CA SER A 318 -22.56 16.95 -4.10
C SER A 318 -23.30 17.02 -5.45
N LEU A 319 -23.08 16.05 -6.34
CA LEU A 319 -23.79 15.93 -7.62
C LEU A 319 -25.27 15.55 -7.45
N LEU A 320 -25.59 14.73 -6.45
CA LEU A 320 -26.97 14.37 -6.10
C LEU A 320 -27.69 15.55 -5.43
N ASN A 321 -27.03 16.29 -4.55
CA ASN A 321 -27.60 17.48 -3.90
C ASN A 321 -27.83 18.63 -4.90
N LYS A 322 -26.94 18.82 -5.88
CA LYS A 322 -27.17 19.80 -6.97
C LYS A 322 -28.36 19.47 -7.88
N LYS A 323 -28.82 18.21 -7.90
CA LYS A 323 -30.05 17.81 -8.61
C LYS A 323 -31.33 17.95 -7.77
N ALA A 324 -31.22 18.20 -6.46
CA ALA A 324 -32.36 18.27 -5.55
C ALA A 324 -32.97 19.68 -5.44
N ASP A 325 -32.27 20.74 -5.86
CA ASP A 325 -32.72 22.14 -5.70
C ASP A 325 -33.59 22.67 -6.86
N GLY A 326 -34.31 21.79 -7.56
CA GLY A 326 -35.00 22.19 -8.79
C GLY A 326 -36.25 21.42 -9.18
N VAL A 327 -37.12 20.96 -8.27
CA VAL A 327 -38.49 20.56 -8.63
C VAL A 327 -39.50 20.87 -7.51
N LYS A 328 -40.50 21.69 -7.83
CA LYS A 328 -41.69 21.96 -6.99
C LYS A 328 -42.55 20.69 -6.85
N LYS A 329 -43.03 20.42 -5.64
CA LYS A 329 -43.99 19.37 -5.30
C LYS A 329 -45.26 19.46 -6.17
N ASN A 330 -45.65 18.35 -6.82
CA ASN A 330 -47.04 17.91 -6.90
C ASN A 330 -47.19 16.43 -7.30
N SER A 331 -48.07 15.76 -6.56
CA SER A 331 -48.85 14.53 -6.78
C SER A 331 -48.29 13.34 -7.58
N VAL A 332 -48.08 12.24 -6.85
CA VAL A 332 -48.48 10.83 -7.07
C VAL A 332 -48.80 10.35 -8.50
N ARG A 333 -48.18 9.19 -8.80
CA ARG A 333 -48.52 8.05 -9.70
C ARG A 333 -47.73 7.93 -11.00
N GLU A 334 -47.27 6.67 -11.21
CA GLU A 334 -46.71 6.09 -12.44
C GLU A 334 -45.31 6.62 -12.81
N GLY A 335 -44.34 5.84 -13.27
CA GLY A 335 -44.22 4.49 -13.79
C GLY A 335 -42.80 4.44 -14.38
N TRP A 336 -42.20 3.27 -14.47
CA TRP A 336 -40.91 3.05 -15.13
C TRP A 336 -40.88 3.70 -16.52
N HIS A 337 -40.04 4.72 -16.75
CA HIS A 337 -39.47 5.13 -18.06
C HIS A 337 -38.86 6.54 -17.98
N LEU A 338 -37.54 6.68 -17.71
CA LEU A 338 -36.73 7.82 -18.22
C LEU A 338 -35.21 7.61 -18.04
N PHE A 339 -34.64 6.64 -18.76
CA PHE A 339 -33.17 6.50 -18.90
C PHE A 339 -32.62 7.00 -20.25
N CYS A 340 -33.45 7.68 -21.05
CA CYS A 340 -33.05 8.22 -22.35
C CYS A 340 -33.53 9.67 -22.46
N ASP A 341 -32.67 10.66 -22.12
CA ASP A 341 -32.59 11.94 -22.88
C ASP A 341 -31.60 13.03 -22.39
N MET A 342 -30.64 12.72 -21.51
CA MET A 342 -29.61 13.70 -21.09
C MET A 342 -28.42 13.81 -22.07
N ARG A 343 -28.67 13.84 -23.39
CA ARG A 343 -27.64 13.99 -24.45
C ARG A 343 -27.68 15.32 -25.21
N LYS A 344 -28.59 16.25 -24.89
CA LYS A 344 -28.79 17.48 -25.70
C LYS A 344 -28.33 18.82 -25.08
N LEU A 345 -27.71 18.85 -23.90
CA LEU A 345 -27.34 20.13 -23.24
C LEU A 345 -25.83 20.41 -23.07
N ARG A 346 -24.95 19.76 -23.83
CA ARG A 346 -23.49 20.07 -23.81
C ARG A 346 -22.96 20.73 -25.09
N LYS A 347 -23.85 21.27 -25.95
CA LYS A 347 -23.48 21.87 -27.25
C LYS A 347 -23.59 23.39 -27.34
N LYS A 348 -23.67 24.11 -26.23
CA LYS A 348 -23.48 25.58 -26.21
C LYS A 348 -22.50 25.94 -25.09
N ASN A 349 -21.54 26.77 -25.44
CA ASN A 349 -20.44 27.34 -24.64
C ASN A 349 -19.10 26.60 -24.77
N ALA A 350 -18.56 26.66 -25.99
CA ALA A 350 -17.15 27.03 -26.14
C ALA A 350 -17.06 28.57 -26.09
N VAL A 351 -15.84 29.09 -25.88
CA VAL A 351 -15.40 30.51 -25.98
C VAL A 351 -15.31 31.25 -24.63
N THR A 352 -14.14 31.15 -23.98
CA THR A 352 -13.14 32.22 -23.74
C THR A 352 -12.22 31.75 -22.60
N ASP A 353 -10.95 31.45 -22.90
CA ASP A 353 -9.91 31.36 -21.87
C ASP A 353 -8.63 31.92 -22.51
N ASP A 354 -8.44 33.23 -22.32
CA ASP A 354 -7.18 33.94 -22.54
C ASP A 354 -7.16 35.16 -21.62
N LEU A 355 -6.01 35.35 -20.97
CA LEU A 355 -5.58 36.49 -20.15
C LEU A 355 -6.26 36.68 -18.77
N LEU A 356 -5.52 36.31 -17.71
CA LEU A 356 -5.04 37.24 -16.68
C LEU A 356 -3.90 36.60 -15.87
N THR A 357 -2.71 37.17 -16.05
CA THR A 357 -1.53 37.02 -15.20
C THR A 357 -1.60 37.95 -13.98
N GLN A 358 -0.90 37.54 -12.91
CA GLN A 358 -0.36 38.32 -11.77
C GLN A 358 -1.18 38.42 -10.47
N ASN A 359 -0.47 37.99 -9.41
CA ASN A 359 -0.40 38.48 -8.03
C ASN A 359 -1.70 38.90 -7.32
N ASP A 360 -2.07 38.14 -6.28
CA ASP A 360 -1.91 38.62 -4.91
C ASP A 360 -2.13 37.49 -3.90
N SER A 361 -1.29 37.49 -2.87
CA SER A 361 -1.48 36.63 -1.69
C SER A 361 -2.68 37.11 -0.88
N PRO A 362 -3.47 36.19 -0.31
CA PRO A 362 -4.07 36.44 0.98
C PRO A 362 -3.51 35.43 2.00
N HIS A 363 -2.77 35.97 2.95
CA HIS A 363 -2.51 35.34 4.24
C HIS A 363 -3.81 34.77 4.81
N LEU A 364 -3.85 33.45 5.06
CA LEU A 364 -4.86 32.85 5.92
C LEU A 364 -4.39 32.92 7.38
N PRO A 365 -5.21 33.44 8.32
CA PRO A 365 -4.84 33.55 9.72
C PRO A 365 -4.83 32.19 10.42
N SER A 366 -3.78 31.98 11.18
CA SER A 366 -3.40 30.80 11.96
C SER A 366 -4.26 30.57 13.21
N ASN A 367 -5.59 30.56 13.10
CA ASN A 367 -6.50 30.38 14.24
C ASN A 367 -7.75 29.54 13.91
N GLN A 368 -7.60 28.32 13.37
CA GLN A 368 -8.65 27.28 13.42
C GLN A 368 -8.13 25.83 13.58
N ILE A 369 -6.89 25.64 14.03
CA ILE A 369 -6.38 24.31 14.45
C ILE A 369 -6.29 24.20 15.99
N SER A 370 -6.41 25.32 16.71
CA SER A 370 -6.38 25.36 18.18
C SER A 370 -7.71 25.01 18.87
N ALA A 371 -8.83 24.84 18.14
CA ALA A 371 -10.14 24.60 18.74
C ALA A 371 -10.55 23.12 18.88
N ILE A 372 -9.73 22.16 18.41
CA ILE A 372 -9.96 20.72 18.65
C ILE A 372 -8.97 20.14 19.68
N VAL A 373 -7.94 20.90 20.05
CA VAL A 373 -6.89 20.46 21.00
C VAL A 373 -7.11 21.01 22.43
N ALA A 374 -8.07 21.91 22.66
CA ALA A 374 -8.27 22.54 23.97
C ALA A 374 -9.20 21.78 24.95
N THR A 375 -9.79 20.64 24.57
CA THR A 375 -10.61 19.85 25.50
C THR A 375 -10.40 18.34 25.33
N THR A 376 -9.19 17.85 25.57
CA THR A 376 -8.93 16.53 26.16
C THR A 376 -7.46 16.44 26.55
N GLY A 377 -7.17 16.61 27.84
CA GLY A 377 -5.91 16.11 28.40
C GLY A 377 -5.87 14.59 28.33
N SER A 378 -4.67 14.07 28.04
CA SER A 378 -4.22 12.69 28.27
C SER A 378 -5.14 11.55 27.79
N LEU A 379 -5.30 11.38 26.47
CA LEU A 379 -5.84 10.13 25.91
C LEU A 379 -4.80 9.42 25.06
N SER A 380 -4.67 8.11 25.25
CA SER A 380 -3.81 7.24 24.46
C SER A 380 -4.34 7.04 23.03
N PRO A 381 -3.50 6.66 22.05
CA PRO A 381 -3.92 6.44 20.66
C PRO A 381 -5.11 5.46 20.52
N LEU A 382 -5.23 4.50 21.44
CA LEU A 382 -6.32 3.52 21.48
C LEU A 382 -7.67 4.16 21.86
N GLN A 383 -7.66 5.19 22.72
CA GLN A 383 -8.86 5.93 23.13
C GLN A 383 -9.34 6.91 22.07
N VAL A 384 -8.42 7.48 21.28
CA VAL A 384 -8.75 8.26 20.07
C VAL A 384 -9.39 7.35 19.02
N LEU A 385 -8.84 6.15 18.83
CA LEU A 385 -9.40 5.14 17.92
C LEU A 385 -10.80 4.70 18.36
N LEU A 386 -11.01 4.44 19.66
CA LEU A 386 -12.31 4.06 20.22
C LEU A 386 -13.35 5.18 20.06
N ARG A 387 -12.96 6.45 20.28
CA ARG A 387 -13.85 7.60 20.07
C ARG A 387 -14.20 7.82 18.61
N MET A 388 -13.25 7.64 17.69
CA MET A 388 -13.55 7.66 16.26
C MET A 388 -14.51 6.52 15.91
N HIS A 389 -14.26 5.30 16.39
CA HIS A 389 -15.13 4.14 16.15
C HIS A 389 -16.55 4.33 16.68
N LEU A 390 -16.71 4.95 17.86
CA LEU A 390 -18.01 5.29 18.45
C LEU A 390 -18.72 6.43 17.70
N SER A 391 -17.99 7.42 17.17
CA SER A 391 -18.57 8.55 16.43
C SER A 391 -19.06 8.16 15.03
N PHE A 392 -18.43 7.16 14.40
CA PHE A 392 -18.80 6.66 13.06
C PHE A 392 -19.87 5.55 13.08
N SER A 393 -20.14 4.93 14.24
CA SER A 393 -21.10 3.82 14.36
C SER A 393 -22.52 4.22 14.80
N VAL A 394 -22.74 5.46 15.25
CA VAL A 394 -24.06 5.94 15.71
C VAL A 394 -25.18 5.83 14.67
N PRO A 395 -24.97 6.06 13.35
CA PRO A 395 -26.07 5.93 12.39
C PRO A 395 -26.50 4.47 12.15
N CYS A 396 -25.55 3.53 12.22
CA CYS A 396 -25.82 2.10 12.02
C CYS A 396 -26.36 1.43 13.29
N LEU A 397 -25.87 1.82 14.48
CA LEU A 397 -26.43 1.37 15.75
C LEU A 397 -27.85 1.90 15.96
N SER A 398 -28.12 3.16 15.57
CA SER A 398 -29.46 3.76 15.62
C SER A 398 -30.46 3.02 14.73
N LEU A 399 -30.04 2.59 13.54
CA LEU A 399 -30.88 1.81 12.63
C LEU A 399 -31.13 0.39 13.16
N PHE A 400 -30.08 -0.25 13.70
CA PHE A 400 -30.15 -1.60 14.27
C PHE A 400 -30.97 -1.66 15.57
N LEU A 401 -30.81 -0.66 16.45
CA LEU A 401 -31.61 -0.49 17.67
C LEU A 401 -33.07 -0.12 17.38
N ASN A 402 -33.35 0.66 16.32
CA ASN A 402 -34.74 0.94 15.91
C ASN A 402 -35.44 -0.25 15.26
N LEU A 403 -34.70 -1.14 14.59
CA LEU A 403 -35.24 -2.37 14.02
C LEU A 403 -35.46 -3.45 15.09
N THR A 404 -34.67 -3.48 16.15
CA THR A 404 -34.81 -4.43 17.27
C THR A 404 -35.77 -3.96 18.35
N SER A 405 -35.93 -2.65 18.59
CA SER A 405 -36.87 -2.12 19.58
C SER A 405 -38.34 -2.24 19.20
N LYS A 406 -38.64 -2.45 17.91
CA LYS A 406 -40.01 -2.69 17.43
C LYS A 406 -40.51 -4.13 17.61
N SER A 407 -39.68 -5.06 18.09
CA SER A 407 -40.04 -6.49 18.14
C SER A 407 -39.79 -7.21 19.47
N LEU A 408 -39.46 -6.51 20.57
CA LEU A 408 -39.14 -7.14 21.85
C LEU A 408 -40.03 -6.60 22.98
N SER A 409 -40.81 -7.50 23.59
CA SER A 409 -41.49 -7.24 24.86
C SER A 409 -40.49 -7.35 26.04
N PRO A 410 -40.76 -6.73 27.20
CA PRO A 410 -39.76 -6.46 28.25
C PRO A 410 -39.26 -7.68 29.05
N SER A 411 -39.50 -8.91 28.62
CA SER A 411 -39.30 -10.11 29.46
C SER A 411 -38.61 -11.28 28.75
N SER A 412 -37.69 -11.05 27.83
CA SER A 412 -36.94 -12.12 27.13
C SER A 412 -35.47 -12.19 27.56
N SER A 413 -34.94 -13.41 27.66
CA SER A 413 -33.58 -13.70 28.13
C SER A 413 -32.54 -13.56 27.01
N PHE A 414 -31.26 -13.38 27.37
CA PHE A 414 -30.16 -13.23 26.39
C PHE A 414 -30.00 -14.45 25.46
N GLY A 415 -30.45 -15.64 25.87
CA GLY A 415 -30.49 -16.84 25.03
C GLY A 415 -31.49 -16.74 23.86
N ASP A 416 -32.61 -16.05 24.06
CA ASP A 416 -33.63 -15.84 23.02
C ASP A 416 -33.15 -14.84 21.94
N PHE A 417 -32.29 -13.90 22.33
CA PHE A 417 -31.67 -12.92 21.43
C PHE A 417 -30.71 -13.59 20.45
N VAL A 418 -29.89 -14.54 20.91
CA VAL A 418 -28.91 -15.26 20.07
C VAL A 418 -29.62 -16.25 19.12
N SER A 419 -30.66 -16.94 19.60
CA SER A 419 -31.45 -17.87 18.78
C SER A 419 -32.19 -17.17 17.63
N ARG A 420 -32.82 -16.01 17.89
CA ARG A 420 -33.52 -15.23 16.84
C ARG A 420 -32.59 -14.47 15.90
N SER A 421 -31.39 -14.09 16.34
CA SER A 421 -30.38 -13.45 15.47
C SER A 421 -29.88 -14.40 14.38
N SER A 422 -29.82 -15.71 14.67
CA SER A 422 -29.46 -16.74 13.71
C SER A 422 -30.52 -16.91 12.60
N GLN A 423 -31.80 -16.66 12.90
CA GLN A 423 -32.89 -16.69 11.90
C GLN A 423 -32.90 -15.49 10.93
N TYR A 424 -32.27 -14.36 11.26
CA TYR A 424 -32.19 -13.21 10.35
C TYR A 424 -31.02 -13.31 9.35
N LEU A 425 -30.04 -14.18 9.61
CA LEU A 425 -28.92 -14.47 8.72
C LEU A 425 -29.29 -15.42 7.55
N SER A 426 -30.50 -15.98 7.56
CA SER A 426 -31.00 -16.91 6.53
C SER A 426 -32.02 -16.30 5.56
N LEU A 427 -32.25 -14.97 5.59
CA LEU A 427 -33.09 -14.29 4.61
C LEU A 427 -32.33 -14.02 3.28
N PRO A 428 -32.90 -14.32 2.09
CA PRO A 428 -32.18 -14.21 0.81
C PRO A 428 -31.84 -12.78 0.35
N SER A 429 -32.23 -11.75 1.11
CA SER A 429 -32.20 -10.35 0.69
C SER A 429 -31.14 -9.47 1.36
N ILE A 430 -30.19 -10.06 2.10
CA ILE A 430 -29.07 -9.32 2.71
C ILE A 430 -27.81 -9.53 1.86
N SER A 431 -27.20 -8.45 1.35
CA SER A 431 -25.98 -8.56 0.54
C SER A 431 -24.84 -9.20 1.35
N SER A 432 -24.05 -10.05 0.69
CA SER A 432 -22.95 -10.83 1.29
C SER A 432 -21.96 -10.00 2.11
N SER A 433 -21.77 -8.72 1.78
CA SER A 433 -20.91 -7.79 2.53
C SER A 433 -21.44 -7.44 3.92
N LEU A 434 -22.77 -7.38 4.11
CA LEU A 434 -23.38 -7.02 5.40
C LEU A 434 -23.37 -8.23 6.36
N SER A 435 -23.54 -9.43 5.82
CA SER A 435 -23.45 -10.68 6.59
C SER A 435 -22.01 -10.92 7.09
N PHE A 436 -21.00 -10.65 6.26
CA PHE A 436 -19.60 -10.67 6.66
C PHE A 436 -19.27 -9.63 7.74
N PHE A 437 -19.84 -8.43 7.62
CA PHE A 437 -19.63 -7.35 8.59
C PHE A 437 -20.23 -7.68 9.96
N LEU A 438 -21.42 -8.27 10.00
CA LEU A 438 -22.07 -8.70 11.25
C LEU A 438 -21.35 -9.91 11.88
N PHE A 439 -20.84 -10.84 11.07
CA PHE A 439 -20.04 -11.97 11.55
C PHE A 439 -18.68 -11.51 12.11
N TYR A 440 -18.05 -10.51 11.50
CA TYR A 440 -16.79 -9.93 11.98
C TYR A 440 -16.96 -9.18 13.31
N ILE A 441 -18.08 -8.47 13.48
CA ILE A 441 -18.40 -7.76 14.74
C ILE A 441 -18.70 -8.76 15.87
N SER A 442 -19.44 -9.84 15.60
CA SER A 442 -19.75 -10.83 16.64
C SER A 442 -18.51 -11.61 17.10
N SER A 443 -17.58 -11.92 16.19
CA SER A 443 -16.33 -12.62 16.50
C SER A 443 -15.31 -11.73 17.22
N LEU A 444 -15.22 -10.43 16.90
CA LEU A 444 -14.40 -9.48 17.66
C LEU A 444 -14.91 -9.31 19.11
N SER A 445 -16.24 -9.26 19.28
CA SER A 445 -16.89 -9.13 20.59
C SER A 445 -16.62 -10.35 21.49
N LEU A 446 -16.60 -11.56 20.91
CA LEU A 446 -16.31 -12.80 21.62
C LEU A 446 -14.83 -12.89 22.04
N SER A 447 -13.91 -12.39 21.20
CA SER A 447 -12.46 -12.37 21.50
C SER A 447 -12.08 -11.40 22.64
N LEU A 448 -12.80 -10.29 22.77
CA LEU A 448 -12.64 -9.32 23.86
C LEU A 448 -13.20 -9.84 25.20
N PHE A 449 -14.18 -10.75 25.18
CA PHE A 449 -14.79 -11.33 26.38
C PHE A 449 -14.02 -12.54 26.94
N LEU A 450 -13.24 -13.23 26.11
CA LEU A 450 -12.49 -14.44 26.49
C LEU A 450 -11.02 -14.18 26.88
N SER A 451 -10.59 -12.92 26.92
CA SER A 451 -9.25 -12.57 27.42
C SER A 451 -9.28 -12.44 28.95
N PRO A 452 -8.49 -13.22 29.73
CA PRO A 452 -8.47 -13.09 31.17
C PRO A 452 -7.76 -11.77 31.55
N LEU A 453 -8.53 -10.84 32.12
CA LEU A 453 -7.99 -9.62 32.74
C LEU A 453 -7.15 -10.00 33.96
N SER A 454 -5.83 -9.83 33.85
CA SER A 454 -4.91 -9.89 34.99
C SER A 454 -5.18 -8.69 35.91
N LEU A 455 -5.89 -8.92 37.01
CA LEU A 455 -6.10 -7.94 38.08
C LEU A 455 -4.91 -8.01 39.04
N HIS A 456 -4.07 -6.98 39.04
CA HIS A 456 -3.13 -6.70 40.13
C HIS A 456 -3.89 -6.24 41.39
N PRO A 457 -3.54 -6.70 42.61
CA PRO A 457 -4.15 -6.20 43.85
C PRO A 457 -3.56 -4.85 44.29
N PRO A 458 -4.30 -4.03 45.06
CA PRO A 458 -3.89 -2.67 45.46
C PRO A 458 -2.94 -2.67 46.69
N PRO A 459 -2.26 -1.55 46.99
CA PRO A 459 -1.24 -1.48 48.04
C PRO A 459 -1.86 -1.39 49.45
N LEU A 460 -1.28 -2.12 50.40
CA LEU A 460 -1.61 -2.07 51.82
C LEU A 460 -0.93 -0.87 52.50
N LEU A 461 -1.73 -0.04 53.17
CA LEU A 461 -1.31 0.96 54.15
C LEU A 461 -0.84 0.27 55.44
N SER A 462 0.35 0.63 55.94
CA SER A 462 0.83 0.28 57.28
C SER A 462 0.45 1.34 58.31
N PRO A 463 0.04 0.99 59.55
CA PRO A 463 -0.07 1.93 60.66
C PRO A 463 1.22 2.01 61.50
N LEU A 464 1.34 3.14 62.19
CA LEU A 464 2.32 3.47 63.23
C LEU A 464 2.40 2.44 64.37
N GLY A 465 3.59 2.23 64.93
CA GLY A 465 3.78 1.51 66.19
C GLY A 465 5.25 1.27 66.56
N SER A 466 5.77 2.07 67.49
CA SER A 466 7.13 2.04 68.06
C SER A 466 7.64 0.68 68.56
N VAL A 467 8.95 0.44 68.57
CA VAL A 467 9.84 0.40 69.77
C VAL A 467 11.28 0.07 69.34
N ARG A 468 12.21 0.71 70.07
CA ARG A 468 13.69 0.75 70.07
C ARG A 468 14.43 -0.60 70.02
N GLN A 469 15.59 -0.65 69.34
CA GLN A 469 16.95 -0.66 69.93
C GLN A 469 18.04 -0.86 68.85
N CYS A 470 19.12 -0.07 68.96
CA CYS A 470 20.39 -0.16 68.20
C CYS A 470 21.33 -1.23 68.83
N PRO A 471 22.63 -1.29 68.46
CA PRO A 471 23.24 -1.79 67.22
C PRO A 471 24.32 -2.87 67.56
N LEU A 472 25.01 -3.47 66.56
CA LEU A 472 26.47 -3.77 66.58
C LEU A 472 26.92 -4.65 65.39
N THR A 473 27.77 -4.03 64.55
CA THR A 473 29.10 -4.49 64.03
C THR A 473 29.37 -5.91 63.49
N SER A 474 30.09 -5.88 62.36
CA SER A 474 31.32 -6.64 62.00
C SER A 474 31.19 -8.12 61.62
N VAL A 475 31.58 -8.57 60.41
CA VAL A 475 32.93 -8.87 59.86
C VAL A 475 33.06 -10.40 59.71
N ILE A 476 33.40 -10.87 58.49
CA ILE A 476 33.98 -12.19 58.10
C ILE A 476 33.10 -13.41 58.47
N GLU A 477 32.62 -14.25 57.55
CA GLU A 477 33.32 -15.07 56.54
C GLU A 477 32.30 -15.53 55.48
#